data_AF-A0A7C4GW15-F1
#
_entry.id   AF-A0A7C4GW15-F1
#
_cell.length_a   1.000
_cell.length_b   1.000
_cell.length_c   1.000
_cell.angle_alpha   90.00
_cell.angle_beta   90.00
_cell.angle_gamma   90.00
#
_symmetry.space_group_name_H-M   'P 1'
#
loop_
_entity.id
_entity.type
_entity.pdbx_description
1 polymer ?
#
loop_
_entity_poly.entity_id
_entity_poly.type
_entity_poly.pdbx_seq_one_letter_code
_entity_poly.pdbx_strand_id
1 'polypeptide(L)' 'MLIFAFLAVRTRDLLAANIFLSMQSVALAAVFYVLQAPDIALTQVVIDAGVGTALLVIVVKKTLRFEEP' A
#
# COMPACT_ATOMS: atom_id res chain seq x y z
N MET A 1 -1.85 -9.07 -6.02
CA MET A 1 -2.73 -8.17 -5.25
C MET A 1 -3.35 -8.83 -4.03
N LEU A 2 -4.22 -9.84 -4.20
CA LEU A 2 -4.96 -10.44 -3.07
C LEU A 2 -4.06 -11.05 -1.98
N ILE A 3 -2.95 -11.68 -2.36
CA ILE A 3 -2.00 -12.26 -1.42
C ILE A 3 -1.34 -11.17 -0.56
N PHE A 4 -0.95 -10.04 -1.17
CA PHE A 4 -0.37 -8.90 -0.45
C PHE A 4 -1.40 -8.23 0.46
N ALA A 5 -2.65 -8.11 0.01
CA ALA A 5 -3.74 -7.62 0.85
C ALA A 5 -3.97 -8.53 2.08
N PHE A 6 -3.96 -9.85 1.86
CA PHE A 6 -4.11 -10.81 2.95
C PHE A 6 -2.93 -10.75 3.93
N LEU A 7 -1.68 -10.66 3.43
CA LEU A 7 -0.49 -10.50 4.26
C LEU A 7 -0.53 -9.17 5.03
N ALA A 8 -0.97 -8.08 4.41
CA ALA A 8 -1.08 -6.78 5.06
C ALA A 8 -2.01 -6.84 6.28
N VAL A 9 -3.18 -7.49 6.14
CA VAL A 9 -4.15 -7.65 7.24
C VAL A 9 -3.65 -8.61 8.32
N ARG A 10 -2.90 -9.66 7.95
CA ARG A 10 -2.41 -10.64 8.92
C ARG A 10 -1.21 -10.16 9.74
N THR A 11 -0.49 -9.16 9.22
CA THR A 11 0.78 -8.70 9.78
C THR A 11 0.53 -7.73 10.94
N ARG A 12 1.07 -8.05 12.11
CA ARG A 12 0.97 -7.22 13.32
C ARG A 12 1.92 -6.02 13.35
N ASP A 13 2.97 -6.02 12.52
CA ASP A 13 3.85 -4.85 12.36
C ASP A 13 3.22 -3.91 11.32
N LEU A 14 2.78 -2.74 11.77
CA LEU A 14 2.09 -1.74 10.95
C LEU A 14 2.99 -1.19 9.84
N LEU A 15 4.31 -1.21 10.03
CA LEU A 15 5.26 -0.81 8.97
C LEU A 15 5.32 -1.86 7.87
N ALA A 16 5.36 -3.14 8.24
CA ALA A 16 5.36 -4.23 7.27
C ALA A 16 4.01 -4.33 6.55
N ALA A 17 2.89 -4.13 7.26
CA ALA A 17 1.56 -4.03 6.66
C ALA A 17 1.49 -2.91 5.61
N ASN A 18 2.06 -1.74 5.91
CA ASN A 18 2.13 -0.62 4.96
C ASN A 18 2.94 -0.95 3.70
N ILE A 19 4.07 -1.68 3.84
CA ILE A 19 4.87 -2.12 2.69
C ILE A 19 4.08 -3.09 1.81
N PHE A 20 3.36 -4.05 2.41
CA PHE A 20 2.51 -4.97 1.65
C PHE A 20 1.36 -4.24 0.93
N LEU A 21 0.79 -3.20 1.56
CA LEU A 21 -0.24 -2.36 0.95
C LEU A 21 0.32 -1.57 -0.25
N SER A 22 1.51 -0.99 -0.12
CA SER A 22 2.19 -0.30 -1.22
C SER A 22 2.45 -1.25 -2.41
N MET A 23 2.90 -2.47 -2.13
CA MET A 23 3.15 -3.50 -3.15
C MET A 23 1.86 -3.98 -3.82
N GLN A 24 0.76 -4.10 -3.07
CA GLN A 24 -0.57 -4.34 -3.64
C GLN A 24 -0.95 -3.23 -4.62
N SER A 25 -0.69 -1.98 -4.27
CA SER A 25 -1.09 -0.82 -5.09
C SER A 25 -0.33 -0.71 -6.40
N VAL A 26 0.97 -0.98 -6.39
CA VAL A 26 1.78 -1.07 -7.62
C VAL A 26 1.25 -2.17 -8.54
N ALA A 27 0.86 -3.33 -7.99
CA ALA A 27 0.24 -4.39 -8.76
C ALA A 27 -1.12 -3.99 -9.34
N LEU A 28 -1.90 -3.15 -8.64
CA LEU A 28 -3.17 -2.61 -9.18
C LEU A 28 -2.93 -1.65 -10.34
N ALA A 29 -1.94 -0.77 -10.21
CA ALA A 29 -1.57 0.14 -11.28
C ALA A 29 -1.11 -0.60 -12.55
N ALA A 30 -0.39 -1.71 -12.39
CA ALA A 30 -0.02 -2.57 -13.52
C ALA A 30 -1.27 -3.14 -14.22
N VAL A 31 -2.32 -3.50 -13.48
CA VAL A 31 -3.60 -3.92 -14.07
C VAL A 31 -4.27 -2.78 -14.83
N PHE A 32 -4.32 -1.57 -14.28
CA PHE A 32 -4.86 -0.40 -14.99
C PHE A 32 -4.09 -0.07 -16.28
N TYR A 33 -2.77 -0.27 -16.28
CA TYR A 33 -1.96 -0.13 -17.47
C TYR A 33 -2.35 -1.15 -18.55
N VAL A 34 -2.55 -2.41 -18.18
CA VAL A 34 -3.02 -3.47 -19.10
C VAL A 34 -4.42 -3.17 -19.63
N LEU A 35 -5.29 -2.58 -18.81
CA LEU A 35 -6.64 -2.14 -19.20
C LEU A 35 -6.65 -0.90 -20.11
N GLN A 36 -5.49 -0.43 -20.58
CA GLN A 36 -5.35 0.77 -21.42
C GLN A 36 -5.84 2.05 -20.74
N ALA A 37 -5.80 2.11 -19.40
CA ALA A 37 -6.12 3.30 -18.61
C ALA A 37 -4.84 3.89 -17.99
N PRO A 38 -3.92 4.47 -18.80
CA PRO A 38 -2.62 4.94 -18.32
C PRO A 38 -2.73 6.13 -17.35
N ASP A 39 -3.73 7.00 -17.53
CA ASP A 39 -3.96 8.16 -16.66
C ASP A 39 -4.35 7.72 -15.24
N ILE A 40 -5.20 6.69 -15.14
CA ILE A 40 -5.62 6.11 -13.86
C ILE A 40 -4.46 5.33 -13.22
N ALA A 41 -3.66 4.61 -14.03
CA ALA A 41 -2.48 3.91 -13.53
C ALA A 41 -1.45 4.87 -12.90
N LEU A 42 -1.19 6.01 -13.53
CA LEU A 42 -0.27 7.03 -13.00
C LEU A 42 -0.76 7.64 -11.69
N THR A 43 -2.04 8.02 -11.64
CA THR A 43 -2.62 8.61 -10.41
C THR A 43 -2.63 7.60 -9.26
N GLN A 44 -2.94 6.33 -9.55
CA GLN A 44 -2.93 5.26 -8.56
C GLN A 44 -1.55 5.08 -7.91
N VAL A 45 -0.47 5.00 -8.69
CA VAL A 45 0.88 4.82 -8.12
C VAL A 45 1.28 6.04 -7.29
N VAL A 46 1.01 7.25 -7.76
CA VAL A 46 1.42 8.48 -7.07
C VAL A 46 0.68 8.64 -5.74
N ILE A 47 -0.64 8.46 -5.73
CA ILE A 47 -1.44 8.69 -4.53
C ILE A 47 -1.20 7.58 -3.51
N ASP A 48 -1.08 6.33 -3.93
CA ASP A 48 -1.21 5.21 -3.01
C ASP A 48 0.18 4.65 -2.62
N ALA A 49 1.03 4.36 -3.61
CA ALA A 49 2.41 3.93 -3.37
C ALA A 49 3.33 5.10 -2.96
N GLY A 50 3.04 6.33 -3.40
CA GLY A 50 3.77 7.52 -3.01
C GLY A 50 3.23 8.14 -1.72
N VAL A 51 2.11 8.87 -1.84
CA VAL A 51 1.55 9.69 -0.75
C VAL A 51 1.02 8.82 0.39
N GLY A 52 0.20 7.82 0.11
CA GLY A 52 -0.42 6.94 1.11
C GLY A 52 0.64 6.20 1.92
N THR A 53 1.64 5.63 1.26
CA THR A 53 2.75 4.94 1.91
C THR A 53 3.55 5.90 2.80
N ALA A 54 3.90 7.08 2.31
CA ALA A 54 4.65 8.09 3.09
C ALA A 54 3.84 8.58 4.31
N LEU A 55 2.54 8.83 4.13
CA LEU A 55 1.64 9.26 5.19
C LEU A 55 1.55 8.19 6.28
N LEU A 56 1.35 6.93 5.90
CA LEU A 56 1.30 5.80 6.84
C LEU A 56 2.62 5.60 7.58
N VAL A 57 3.77 5.79 6.92
CA VAL A 57 5.08 5.78 7.62
C VAL A 57 5.14 6.88 8.69
N ILE A 58 4.67 8.10 8.38
CA ILE A 58 4.67 9.21 9.34
C ILE A 58 3.72 8.93 10.51
N VAL A 59 2.54 8.37 10.23
CA VAL A 59 1.57 7.99 11.26
C VAL A 59 2.16 6.91 12.15
N VAL A 60 2.68 5.81 11.59
CA VAL A 60 3.32 4.72 12.33
C VAL A 60 4.50 5.22 13.16
N LYS A 61 5.25 6.21 12.68
CA LYS A 61 6.33 6.85 13.45
C LYS A 61 5.80 7.65 14.65
N LYS A 62 4.61 8.22 14.56
CA LYS A 62 3.95 8.97 15.65
C LYS A 62 3.11 8.09 16.56
N THR A 63 2.77 6.86 16.15
CA THR A 63 1.99 5.89 16.92
C THR A 63 2.85 4.71 17.34
N LEU A 64 2.21 3.66 17.85
CA LEU A 64 2.83 2.36 18.08
C LEU A 64 3.08 1.66 16.75
N ARG A 65 4.14 0.84 16.71
CA ARG A 65 4.55 0.07 15.51
C ARG A 65 3.89 -1.30 15.43
N PHE A 66 3.49 -1.86 16.56
CA PHE A 66 2.80 -3.13 16.63
C PHE A 66 1.35 -2.93 17.05
N GLU A 67 0.47 -3.72 16.45
CA GLU A 67 -0.92 -3.83 16.88
C GLU A 67 -0.96 -4.37 18.32
N GLU A 68 -1.53 -3.59 19.25
CA GLU A 68 -1.78 -4.04 20.62
C GLU A 68 -2.88 -5.14 20.60
N PRO A 69 -2.76 -6.17 21.46
CA PRO A 69 -3.64 -7.34 21.44
C PRO A 69 -5.08 -7.07 21.89
#